data_AF-A0AAN4Z200-F1
#
_entry.id   AF-A0AAN4Z200-F1
#
_cell.length_a   1.000
_cell.length_b   1.000
_cell.length_c   1.000
_cell.angle_alpha   90.00
_cell.angle_beta   90.00
_cell.angle_gamma   90.00
#
_symmetry.space_group_name_H-M   'P 1'
#
loop_
_entity.id
_entity.type
_entity.pdbx_description
1 polymer ?
#
loop_
_entity_poly.entity_id
_entity_poly.type
_entity_poly.pdbx_seq_one_letter_code
_entity_poly.pdbx_strand_id
1 'polypeptide(L)'
;IELCREHSIRHLFIETRNFRMDSFIEEFATDLINMGVALGLYDNSSDPNNYFKKSKQVWNSLAAELRGDQISLRILTKDDPIFASHQYAFDVSAHIRCQKLDDQPIQPMSPNFLIIDELQVMKLNLSSLPPDIIRNIIRICGDYTDDLRMISPSWNALVLEFFSRPQYGRLERLYLYDDMLKTDKPVERKVRMAAILPGRFSKAVGVG
;
A
#
# COMPACT_ATOMS: atom_id res chain seq x y z
N ILE A 1 -4.69 -5.14 12.00
CA ILE A 1 -5.92 -5.53 11.29
C ILE A 1 -6.98 -4.44 11.38
N GLU A 2 -7.44 -4.06 12.57
CA GLU A 2 -8.45 -2.99 12.77
C GLU A 2 -8.08 -1.69 12.05
N LEU A 3 -6.84 -1.22 12.24
CA LEU A 3 -6.33 -0.03 11.55
C LEU A 3 -6.44 -0.12 10.02
N CYS A 4 -6.21 -1.30 9.43
CA CYS A 4 -6.34 -1.51 8.00
C CYS A 4 -7.81 -1.44 7.55
N ARG A 5 -8.71 -2.00 8.35
CA ARG A 5 -10.15 -1.97 8.11
C ARG A 5 -10.71 -0.55 8.20
N GLU A 6 -10.37 0.18 9.26
CA GLU A 6 -10.87 1.53 9.52
C GLU A 6 -10.36 2.55 8.50
N HIS A 7 -9.09 2.44 8.10
CA HIS A 7 -8.45 3.43 7.23
C HIS A 7 -8.32 2.98 5.76
N SER A 8 -8.93 1.85 5.39
CA SER A 8 -8.86 1.30 4.02
C SER A 8 -7.41 1.12 3.52
N ILE A 9 -6.52 0.68 4.41
CA ILE A 9 -5.11 0.46 4.08
C ILE A 9 -5.03 -0.74 3.14
N ARG A 10 -4.36 -0.56 2.00
CA ARG A 10 -4.21 -1.60 0.96
C ARG A 10 -2.81 -2.22 0.95
N HIS A 11 -1.84 -1.55 1.54
CA HIS A 11 -0.48 -2.09 1.69
C HIS A 11 -0.02 -1.92 3.14
N LEU A 12 0.27 -3.03 3.79
CA LEU A 12 0.89 -3.04 5.11
C LEU A 12 2.31 -3.56 4.98
N PHE A 13 3.26 -2.77 5.48
CA PHE A 13 4.67 -3.07 5.48
C PHE A 13 5.13 -3.19 6.94
N ILE A 14 5.84 -4.25 7.31
CA ILE A 14 6.29 -4.52 8.67
C ILE A 14 7.77 -4.85 8.66
N GLU A 15 8.57 -4.07 9.37
CA GLU A 15 9.98 -4.38 9.65
C GLU A 15 10.14 -4.82 11.11
N THR A 16 10.73 -5.99 11.33
CA THR A 16 10.93 -6.53 12.68
C THR A 16 12.05 -7.56 12.74
N ARG A 17 12.84 -7.51 13.82
CA ARG A 17 13.90 -8.50 14.13
C ARG A 17 13.37 -9.79 14.73
N ASN A 18 12.21 -9.70 15.40
CA ASN A 18 11.67 -10.78 16.20
C ASN A 18 10.24 -11.03 15.78
N PHE A 19 10.08 -12.11 15.04
CA PHE A 19 8.79 -12.55 14.57
C PHE A 19 8.52 -13.96 15.00
N ARG A 20 7.35 -14.18 15.62
CA ARG A 20 6.86 -15.51 15.97
C ARG A 20 6.03 -15.98 14.79
N MET A 21 6.59 -16.89 14.00
CA MET A 21 5.97 -17.38 12.77
C MET A 21 4.82 -18.35 13.01
N ASP A 22 4.76 -18.98 14.18
CA ASP A 22 3.99 -20.21 14.40
C ASP A 22 2.46 -20.03 14.25
N SER A 23 1.94 -18.80 14.37
CA SER A 23 0.52 -18.46 14.08
C SER A 23 0.36 -17.30 13.09
N PHE A 24 1.47 -16.76 12.61
CA PHE A 24 1.44 -15.50 11.89
C PHE A 24 0.79 -15.63 10.51
N ILE A 25 1.12 -16.69 9.79
CA ILE A 25 0.64 -16.85 8.42
C ILE A 25 -0.81 -17.31 8.40
N GLU A 26 -1.16 -18.31 9.23
CA GLU A 26 -2.49 -18.90 9.23
C GLU A 26 -3.59 -17.89 9.60
N GLU A 27 -3.35 -17.06 10.61
CA GLU A 27 -4.37 -16.12 11.11
C GLU A 27 -4.14 -14.70 10.58
N PHE A 28 -2.99 -14.09 10.92
CA PHE A 28 -2.79 -12.67 10.70
C PHE A 28 -2.59 -12.30 9.23
N ALA A 29 -1.76 -13.04 8.50
CA ALA A 29 -1.52 -12.77 7.08
C ALA A 29 -2.77 -13.06 6.26
N THR A 30 -3.42 -14.20 6.49
CA THR A 30 -4.66 -14.59 5.83
C THR A 30 -5.77 -13.55 6.02
N ASP A 31 -5.99 -13.06 7.25
CA ASP A 31 -6.99 -12.03 7.53
C ASP A 31 -6.73 -10.74 6.74
N LEU A 32 -5.47 -10.26 6.72
CA LEU A 32 -5.11 -9.08 5.95
C LEU A 32 -5.34 -9.28 4.46
N ILE A 33 -4.93 -10.43 3.93
CA ILE A 33 -5.03 -10.73 2.50
C ILE A 33 -6.49 -10.88 2.07
N ASN A 34 -7.34 -11.50 2.91
CA ASN A 34 -8.77 -11.61 2.67
C ASN A 34 -9.49 -10.25 2.70
N MET A 35 -8.95 -9.28 3.44
CA MET A 35 -9.41 -7.88 3.37
C MET A 35 -8.89 -7.12 2.14
N GLY A 36 -8.10 -7.75 1.26
CA GLY A 36 -7.48 -7.11 0.11
C GLY A 36 -6.24 -6.28 0.44
N VAL A 37 -5.59 -6.56 1.58
CA VAL A 37 -4.34 -5.90 1.99
C VAL A 37 -3.15 -6.72 1.49
N ALA A 38 -2.27 -6.09 0.71
CA ALA A 38 -0.95 -6.64 0.42
C ALA A 38 -0.02 -6.42 1.61
N LEU A 39 0.59 -7.50 2.08
CA LEU A 39 1.49 -7.52 3.22
C LEU A 39 2.95 -7.65 2.74
N GLY A 40 3.82 -6.74 3.16
CA GLY A 40 5.26 -6.82 3.00
C GLY A 40 5.95 -6.95 4.36
N LEU A 41 6.84 -7.93 4.51
CA LEU A 41 7.64 -8.15 5.71
C LEU A 41 9.10 -7.93 5.37
N TYR A 42 9.80 -7.14 6.18
CA TYR A 42 11.22 -6.86 6.02
C TYR A 42 11.97 -7.48 7.19
N ASP A 43 12.82 -8.45 6.87
CA ASP A 43 13.75 -9.03 7.82
C ASP A 43 15.06 -8.24 7.78
N ASN A 44 15.56 -7.87 8.95
CA ASN A 44 16.86 -7.24 9.14
C ASN A 44 17.76 -8.12 10.02
N SER A 45 17.47 -9.43 10.09
CA SER A 45 18.33 -10.40 10.73
C SER A 45 19.71 -10.47 10.06
N SER A 46 20.73 -10.70 10.87
CA SER A 46 22.11 -10.84 10.42
C SER A 46 22.44 -12.27 9.97
N ASP A 47 21.50 -13.21 10.07
CA ASP A 47 21.70 -14.60 9.71
C ASP A 47 21.52 -14.77 8.20
N PRO A 48 22.58 -15.13 7.44
CA PRO A 48 22.48 -15.26 5.99
C PRO A 48 21.65 -16.47 5.56
N ASN A 49 21.43 -17.44 6.44
CA ASN A 49 20.75 -18.69 6.10
C ASN A 49 19.30 -18.74 6.58
N ASN A 50 18.92 -17.84 7.49
CA ASN A 50 17.59 -17.82 8.09
C ASN A 50 16.96 -16.44 7.99
N TYR A 51 15.77 -16.41 7.40
CA TYR A 51 14.93 -15.24 7.23
C TYR A 51 13.74 -15.36 8.17
N PHE A 52 13.62 -14.45 9.14
CA PHE A 52 12.72 -14.58 10.30
C PHE A 52 12.87 -15.93 11.01
N LYS A 53 14.11 -16.40 11.22
CA LYS A 53 14.43 -17.68 11.90
C LYS A 53 13.94 -18.93 11.15
N LYS A 54 13.65 -18.83 9.85
CA LYS A 54 13.28 -19.95 8.99
C LYS A 54 14.14 -19.93 7.72
N SER A 55 14.48 -21.10 7.18
CA SER A 55 15.25 -21.19 5.95
C SER A 55 14.42 -20.76 4.73
N LYS A 56 15.09 -20.37 3.63
CA LYS A 56 14.42 -20.08 2.34
C LYS A 56 13.57 -21.24 1.84
N GLN A 57 13.97 -22.48 2.13
CA GLN A 57 13.20 -23.68 1.77
C GLN A 57 11.85 -23.73 2.49
N VAL A 58 11.80 -23.43 3.79
CA VAL A 58 10.54 -23.38 4.56
C VAL A 58 9.59 -22.35 3.96
N TRP A 59 10.09 -21.18 3.60
CA TRP A 59 9.30 -20.14 2.93
C TRP A 59 8.76 -20.58 1.57
N ASN A 60 9.56 -21.30 0.79
CA ASN A 60 9.13 -21.84 -0.50
C ASN A 60 8.05 -22.92 -0.35
N SER A 61 8.16 -23.79 0.64
CA SER A 61 7.13 -24.79 0.97
C SER A 61 5.82 -24.10 1.35
N LEU A 62 5.89 -23.10 2.24
CA LEU A 62 4.72 -22.33 2.65
C LEU A 62 4.10 -21.53 1.50
N ALA A 63 4.92 -21.01 0.60
CA ALA A 63 4.44 -20.37 -0.64
C ALA A 63 3.72 -21.34 -1.57
N ALA A 64 4.03 -22.64 -1.54
CA ALA A 64 3.32 -23.65 -2.31
C ALA A 64 1.98 -24.00 -1.66
N GLU A 65 1.94 -24.11 -0.33
CA GLU A 65 0.72 -24.38 0.45
C GLU A 65 -0.32 -23.26 0.25
N LEU A 66 0.09 -22.00 0.44
CA LEU A 66 -0.78 -20.83 0.33
C LEU A 66 -1.37 -20.60 -1.07
N ARG A 67 -0.78 -21.18 -2.12
CA ARG A 67 -1.37 -21.09 -3.47
C ARG A 67 -2.75 -21.74 -3.54
N GLY A 68 -3.00 -22.77 -2.73
CA GLY A 68 -4.32 -23.41 -2.65
C GLY A 68 -5.43 -22.43 -2.27
N ASP A 69 -5.09 -21.44 -1.44
CA ASP A 69 -6.02 -20.43 -0.92
C ASP A 69 -6.03 -19.15 -1.77
N GLN A 70 -5.53 -19.20 -3.01
CA GLN A 70 -5.34 -18.03 -3.86
C GLN A 70 -4.46 -16.94 -3.19
N ILE A 71 -3.42 -17.33 -2.46
CA ILE A 71 -2.46 -16.41 -1.85
C ILE A 71 -1.08 -16.56 -2.54
N SER A 72 -0.54 -15.44 -3.04
CA SER A 72 0.85 -15.38 -3.50
C SER A 72 1.74 -14.98 -2.34
N LEU A 73 2.64 -15.87 -1.94
CA LEU A 73 3.79 -15.57 -1.10
C LEU A 73 5.06 -15.60 -1.94
N ARG A 74 5.90 -14.57 -1.80
CA ARG A 74 7.22 -14.49 -2.45
C ARG A 74 8.26 -14.02 -1.44
N ILE A 75 9.40 -14.68 -1.42
CA ILE A 75 10.57 -14.25 -0.65
C ILE A 75 11.66 -13.76 -1.60
N LEU A 76 12.19 -12.58 -1.32
CA LEU A 76 13.39 -12.02 -1.94
C LEU A 76 14.46 -11.89 -0.86
N THR A 77 15.68 -12.27 -1.19
CA THR A 77 16.83 -12.34 -0.29
C THR A 77 18.02 -11.63 -0.90
N LYS A 78 19.02 -11.24 -0.11
CA LYS A 78 20.27 -10.63 -0.60
C LYS A 78 20.97 -11.44 -1.71
N ASP A 79 20.77 -12.75 -1.74
CA ASP A 79 21.33 -13.65 -2.75
C ASP A 79 20.59 -13.57 -4.10
N ASP A 80 19.37 -13.02 -4.14
CA ASP A 80 18.61 -12.88 -5.38
C ASP A 80 19.08 -11.64 -6.16
N PRO A 81 19.44 -11.75 -7.45
CA PRO A 81 19.96 -10.62 -8.24
C PRO A 81 19.02 -9.40 -8.27
N ILE A 82 17.70 -9.66 -8.25
CA ILE A 82 16.67 -8.61 -8.22
C ILE A 82 16.59 -7.89 -6.87
N PHE A 83 17.11 -8.46 -5.79
CA PHE A 83 17.08 -7.83 -4.47
C PHE A 83 17.88 -6.53 -4.46
N ALA A 84 19.09 -6.54 -5.05
CA ALA A 84 19.93 -5.35 -5.17
C ALA A 84 19.32 -4.24 -6.03
N SER A 85 18.35 -4.57 -6.90
CA SER A 85 17.64 -3.57 -7.71
C SER A 85 16.56 -2.82 -6.93
N HIS A 86 16.13 -3.34 -5.77
CA HIS A 86 15.19 -2.67 -4.88
C HIS A 86 15.94 -1.74 -3.92
N GLN A 87 15.45 -0.52 -3.75
CA GLN A 87 15.98 0.43 -2.78
C GLN A 87 15.44 0.13 -1.39
N TYR A 88 15.91 -0.94 -0.75
CA TYR A 88 15.51 -1.23 0.63
C TYR A 88 16.13 -0.23 1.61
N ALA A 89 15.37 0.11 2.65
CA ALA A 89 15.91 0.80 3.82
C ALA A 89 16.91 -0.12 4.57
N PHE A 90 17.76 0.50 5.39
CA PHE A 90 18.94 -0.07 6.07
C PHE A 90 18.85 -1.56 6.48
N ASP A 91 19.92 -2.31 6.16
CA ASP A 91 20.23 -3.67 6.62
C ASP A 91 19.21 -4.80 6.32
N VAL A 92 18.14 -4.54 5.57
CA VAL A 92 17.18 -5.58 5.16
C VAL A 92 17.89 -6.74 4.47
N SER A 93 17.78 -7.95 5.02
CA SER A 93 18.34 -9.21 4.51
C SER A 93 17.36 -10.00 3.67
N ALA A 94 16.06 -9.86 3.95
CA ALA A 94 15.00 -10.42 3.13
C ALA A 94 13.73 -9.56 3.14
N HIS A 95 12.98 -9.67 2.05
CA HIS A 95 11.66 -9.08 1.88
C HIS A 95 10.69 -10.19 1.47
N ILE A 96 9.64 -10.36 2.26
CA ILE A 96 8.58 -11.34 2.02
C ILE A 96 7.31 -10.57 1.67
N ARG A 97 6.71 -10.92 0.54
CA ARG A 97 5.47 -10.30 0.09
C ARG A 97 4.36 -11.33 0.00
N CYS A 98 3.26 -11.06 0.69
CA CYS A 98 2.04 -11.84 0.67
C CYS A 98 0.89 -10.99 0.13
N GLN A 99 0.15 -11.49 -0.85
CA GLN A 99 -1.01 -10.81 -1.41
C GLN A 99 -1.96 -11.81 -2.05
N LYS A 100 -3.22 -11.42 -2.28
CA LYS A 100 -4.16 -12.27 -2.99
C LYS A 100 -3.69 -12.46 -4.43
N LEU A 101 -3.71 -13.70 -4.92
CA LEU A 101 -3.67 -13.99 -6.34
C LEU A 101 -5.02 -13.52 -6.87
N ASP A 102 -5.06 -12.32 -7.44
CA ASP A 102 -6.28 -11.84 -8.08
C ASP A 102 -6.76 -12.86 -9.12
N ASP A 103 -8.05 -13.18 -9.13
CA ASP A 103 -8.74 -13.89 -10.22
C ASP A 103 -8.83 -13.04 -11.51
N GLN A 104 -8.21 -11.86 -11.51
CA GLN A 104 -8.15 -11.00 -12.68
C GLN A 104 -6.87 -11.34 -13.48
N PRO A 105 -6.97 -11.74 -14.76
CA PRO A 105 -5.84 -11.58 -15.65
C PRO A 105 -5.38 -10.13 -15.57
N ILE A 106 -4.08 -9.88 -15.70
CA ILE A 106 -3.53 -8.53 -15.85
C ILE A 106 -4.20 -7.94 -17.10
N GLN A 107 -5.34 -7.28 -16.90
CA GLN A 107 -5.92 -6.46 -17.94
C GLN A 107 -5.03 -5.23 -18.02
N PRO A 108 -4.48 -4.88 -19.19
CA PRO A 108 -4.02 -3.53 -19.38
C PRO A 108 -5.19 -2.62 -19.01
N MET A 109 -4.94 -1.61 -18.19
CA MET A 109 -5.91 -0.55 -17.93
C MET A 109 -6.27 0.10 -19.27
N SER A 110 -7.28 -0.45 -19.93
CA SER A 110 -8.02 0.22 -20.99
C SER A 110 -9.03 1.14 -20.28
N PRO A 111 -9.19 2.39 -20.72
CA PRO A 111 -10.15 3.29 -20.11
C PRO A 111 -11.55 2.74 -20.39
N ASN A 112 -12.20 2.21 -19.36
CA ASN A 112 -13.63 1.90 -19.42
C ASN A 112 -14.38 3.21 -19.65
N PHE A 113 -14.74 3.46 -20.91
CA PHE A 113 -15.82 4.36 -21.25
C PHE A 113 -17.12 3.70 -20.80
N LEU A 114 -17.75 4.28 -19.77
CA LEU A 114 -19.17 4.08 -19.50
C LEU A 114 -19.94 4.62 -20.70
N ILE A 115 -20.48 3.74 -21.54
CA ILE A 115 -21.59 4.10 -22.42
C ILE A 115 -22.81 4.24 -21.52
N ILE A 116 -23.10 5.48 -21.14
CA ILE A 116 -24.37 5.85 -20.51
C ILE A 116 -25.39 5.90 -21.64
N ASP A 117 -26.32 4.95 -21.61
CA ASP A 117 -27.51 4.89 -22.45
C ASP A 117 -28.34 6.18 -22.29
N GLU A 118 -28.99 6.62 -23.37
CA GLU A 118 -29.62 7.92 -23.58
C GLU A 118 -30.46 8.45 -22.40
N LEU A 119 -29.79 9.10 -21.43
CA LEU A 119 -30.41 10.08 -20.56
C LEU A 119 -30.66 11.33 -21.41
N GLN A 120 -31.94 11.70 -21.52
CA GLN A 120 -32.39 12.97 -22.10
C GLN A 120 -31.35 14.07 -21.85
N VAL A 121 -30.79 14.61 -22.93
CA VAL A 121 -29.72 15.62 -22.91
C VAL A 121 -30.31 16.91 -22.33
N MET A 122 -30.46 16.96 -21.01
CA MET A 122 -30.37 18.20 -20.29
C MET A 122 -28.97 18.72 -20.60
N LYS A 123 -28.91 19.94 -21.12
CA LYS A 123 -27.68 20.65 -21.44
C LYS A 123 -26.88 20.85 -20.14
N LEU A 124 -26.18 19.80 -19.70
CA LEU A 124 -25.36 19.78 -18.51
C LEU A 124 -24.17 20.68 -18.78
N ASN A 125 -24.18 21.84 -18.14
CA ASN A 125 -23.04 22.73 -18.13
C ASN A 125 -22.23 22.44 -16.87
N LEU A 126 -20.93 22.17 -17.04
CA LEU A 126 -20.00 21.96 -15.92
C LEU A 126 -20.03 23.13 -14.94
N SER A 127 -20.25 24.37 -15.42
CA SER A 127 -20.31 25.56 -14.57
C SER A 127 -21.51 25.59 -13.62
N SER A 128 -22.57 24.82 -13.89
CA SER A 128 -23.81 24.78 -13.09
C SER A 128 -23.94 23.53 -12.22
N LEU A 129 -22.90 22.71 -12.11
CA LEU A 129 -22.93 21.54 -11.25
C LEU A 129 -23.02 21.94 -9.76
N PRO A 130 -23.75 21.16 -8.95
CA PRO A 130 -23.74 21.32 -7.50
C PRO A 130 -22.32 21.18 -6.91
N PRO A 131 -21.98 21.93 -5.83
CA PRO A 131 -20.64 21.92 -5.24
C PRO A 131 -20.12 20.55 -4.78
N ASP A 132 -20.99 19.66 -4.31
CA ASP A 132 -20.64 18.29 -3.91
C ASP A 132 -20.19 17.44 -5.11
N ILE A 133 -20.86 17.58 -6.26
CA ILE A 133 -20.44 16.93 -7.52
C ILE A 133 -19.10 17.49 -7.99
N ILE A 134 -18.91 18.82 -7.97
CA ILE A 134 -17.64 19.46 -8.34
C ILE A 134 -16.48 18.95 -7.45
N ARG A 135 -16.69 18.86 -6.12
CA ARG A 135 -15.68 18.33 -5.20
C ARG A 135 -15.31 16.88 -5.51
N ASN A 136 -16.28 16.05 -5.92
CA ASN A 136 -15.99 14.68 -6.34
C ASN A 136 -15.18 14.65 -7.63
N ILE A 137 -15.51 15.50 -8.62
CA ILE A 137 -14.73 15.59 -9.87
C ILE A 137 -13.30 16.05 -9.58
N ILE A 138 -13.10 17.09 -8.75
CA ILE A 138 -11.78 17.58 -8.35
C ILE A 138 -10.94 16.44 -7.72
N ARG A 139 -11.53 15.63 -6.82
CA ARG A 139 -10.86 14.48 -6.21
C ARG A 139 -10.45 13.42 -7.22
N ILE A 140 -11.22 13.23 -8.29
CA ILE A 140 -10.96 12.23 -9.33
C ILE A 140 -9.88 12.72 -10.31
N CYS A 141 -9.89 14.01 -10.66
CA CYS A 141 -9.00 14.59 -11.66
C CYS A 141 -7.53 14.69 -11.20
N GLY A 142 -7.26 14.63 -9.90
CA GLY A 142 -5.90 14.48 -9.35
C GLY A 142 -4.94 15.54 -9.86
N ASP A 143 -3.98 15.15 -10.71
CA ASP A 143 -2.91 16.02 -11.22
C ASP A 143 -3.42 17.11 -12.18
N TYR A 144 -4.62 16.98 -12.76
CA TYR A 144 -5.23 17.99 -13.67
C TYR A 144 -6.09 19.02 -12.94
N THR A 145 -5.99 19.11 -11.60
CA THR A 145 -6.87 19.95 -10.79
C THR A 145 -6.72 21.45 -11.07
N ASP A 146 -5.55 21.91 -11.54
CA ASP A 146 -5.33 23.32 -11.85
C ASP A 146 -6.13 23.80 -13.08
N ASP A 147 -6.29 22.96 -14.10
CA ASP A 147 -7.05 23.31 -15.31
C ASP A 147 -8.55 23.49 -15.01
N LEU A 148 -9.05 22.78 -13.99
CA LEU A 148 -10.44 22.89 -13.54
C LEU A 148 -10.79 24.28 -13.01
N ARG A 149 -9.79 25.09 -12.60
CA ARG A 149 -9.99 26.46 -12.11
C ARG A 149 -10.51 27.39 -13.21
N MET A 150 -10.30 27.05 -14.47
CA MET A 150 -10.70 27.87 -15.62
C MET A 150 -12.17 27.68 -16.01
N ILE A 151 -12.89 26.71 -15.41
CA ILE A 151 -14.28 26.39 -15.78
C ILE A 151 -15.24 27.51 -15.34
N SER A 152 -15.17 27.93 -14.08
CA SER A 152 -15.98 29.02 -13.54
C SER A 152 -15.44 29.52 -12.18
N PRO A 153 -15.92 30.67 -11.67
CA PRO A 153 -15.55 31.14 -10.34
C PRO A 153 -15.87 30.14 -9.20
N SER A 154 -16.96 29.38 -9.31
CA SER A 154 -17.33 28.37 -8.30
C SER A 154 -16.36 27.20 -8.29
N TRP A 155 -15.91 26.76 -9.46
CA TRP A 155 -14.85 25.74 -9.57
C TRP A 155 -13.53 26.24 -9.01
N ASN A 156 -13.09 27.45 -9.35
CA ASN A 156 -11.86 28.02 -8.80
C ASN A 156 -11.90 28.09 -7.26
N ALA A 157 -13.02 28.52 -6.67
CA ALA A 157 -13.16 28.54 -5.22
C ALA A 157 -13.05 27.15 -4.58
N LEU A 158 -13.69 26.13 -5.17
CA LEU A 158 -13.64 24.75 -4.67
C LEU A 158 -12.29 24.07 -4.89
N VAL A 159 -11.58 24.40 -5.97
CA VAL A 159 -10.21 23.94 -6.21
C VAL A 159 -9.25 24.59 -5.21
N LEU A 160 -9.40 25.88 -4.93
CA LEU A 160 -8.60 26.55 -3.89
C LEU A 160 -8.93 26.00 -2.49
N GLU A 161 -10.21 25.74 -2.19
CA GLU A 161 -10.64 25.02 -0.97
C GLU A 161 -9.93 23.65 -0.89
N PHE A 162 -9.92 22.90 -1.99
CA PHE A 162 -9.25 21.61 -2.10
C PHE A 162 -7.74 21.73 -1.84
N PHE A 163 -7.04 22.69 -2.46
CA PHE A 163 -5.61 22.92 -2.21
C PHE A 163 -5.30 23.44 -0.80
N SER A 164 -6.22 24.17 -0.18
CA SER A 164 -6.04 24.68 1.19
C SER A 164 -6.12 23.60 2.25
N ARG A 165 -6.78 22.47 1.94
CA ARG A 165 -6.86 21.33 2.84
C ARG A 165 -5.62 20.47 2.68
N PRO A 166 -5.04 19.96 3.78
CA PRO A 166 -4.03 18.93 3.67
C PRO A 166 -4.58 17.75 2.88
N GLN A 167 -4.05 17.56 1.67
CA GLN A 167 -4.34 16.43 0.79
C GLN A 167 -3.60 15.20 1.33
N TYR A 168 -3.85 14.85 2.59
CA TYR A 168 -3.53 13.53 3.06
C TYR A 168 -4.53 12.64 2.34
N GLY A 169 -4.12 12.07 1.20
CA GLY A 169 -4.92 11.11 0.46
C GLY A 169 -5.37 9.97 1.37
N ARG A 170 -6.17 9.04 0.85
CA ARG A 170 -6.48 7.82 1.61
C ARG A 170 -5.16 7.20 2.09
N LEU A 171 -5.12 6.77 3.35
CA LEU A 171 -3.97 6.10 3.91
C LEU A 171 -3.89 4.70 3.27
N GLU A 172 -3.33 4.63 2.07
CA GLU A 172 -3.28 3.38 1.32
C GLU A 172 -2.13 2.48 1.78
N ARG A 173 -1.10 3.07 2.39
CA ARG A 173 0.15 2.41 2.72
C ARG A 173 0.57 2.73 4.14
N LEU A 174 0.89 1.69 4.90
CA LEU A 174 1.34 1.79 6.28
C LEU A 174 2.66 1.06 6.46
N TYR A 175 3.63 1.71 7.10
CA TYR A 175 4.87 1.07 7.53
C TYR A 175 4.95 1.01 9.04
N LEU A 176 5.07 -0.20 9.57
CA LEU A 176 5.32 -0.48 10.98
C LEU A 176 6.77 -0.94 11.13
N TYR A 177 7.50 -0.36 12.06
CA TYR A 177 8.88 -0.74 12.32
C TYR A 177 9.19 -0.68 13.82
N ASP A 178 10.07 -1.57 14.26
CA ASP A 178 10.59 -1.56 15.62
C ASP A 178 11.68 -0.49 15.74
N ASP A 179 11.49 0.47 16.65
CA ASP A 179 12.48 1.53 16.92
C ASP A 179 13.63 0.99 17.78
N MET A 180 14.45 0.16 17.15
CA MET A 180 15.64 -0.41 17.77
C MET A 180 16.78 0.60 17.69
N LEU A 181 16.63 1.75 18.38
CA LEU A 181 17.79 2.57 18.71
C LEU A 181 18.75 1.70 19.51
N LYS A 182 19.95 1.47 18.97
CA LYS A 182 21.06 0.78 19.64
C LYS A 182 21.43 1.58 20.88
N THR A 183 20.77 1.32 21.99
CA THR A 183 21.09 1.91 23.29
C THR A 183 21.33 0.76 24.25
N ASP A 184 22.40 0.85 25.04
CA ASP A 184 22.81 -0.19 25.99
C ASP A 184 21.85 -0.34 27.19
N LYS A 185 20.75 0.41 27.20
CA LYS A 185 19.75 0.36 28.27
C LYS A 185 18.58 -0.52 27.83
N PRO A 186 17.91 -1.22 28.77
CA PRO A 186 16.65 -1.89 28.49
C PRO A 186 15.59 -0.84 28.16
N VAL A 187 15.53 -0.42 26.90
CA VAL A 187 14.53 0.53 26.41
C VAL A 187 13.25 -0.24 26.12
N GLU A 188 12.16 0.34 26.60
CA GLU A 188 10.80 -0.05 26.26
C GLU A 188 10.68 -0.15 24.74
N ARG A 189 10.37 -1.35 24.21
CA ARG A 189 10.20 -1.53 22.77
C ARG A 189 9.02 -0.70 22.30
N LYS A 190 9.28 0.21 21.35
CA LYS A 190 8.24 1.06 20.75
C LYS A 190 8.09 0.69 19.29
N VAL A 191 6.89 0.23 18.94
CA VAL A 191 6.49 0.11 17.54
C VAL A 191 6.19 1.50 17.03
N ARG A 192 6.89 1.91 15.98
CA ARG A 192 6.61 3.16 15.26
C ARG A 192 5.80 2.87 14.02
N MET A 193 5.01 3.87 13.65
CA MET A 193 4.12 3.85 12.50
C MET A 193 4.42 5.04 11.61
N ALA A 194 4.72 4.77 10.34
CA ALA A 194 4.83 5.78 9.31
C ALA A 194 3.71 5.61 8.28
N ALA A 195 2.90 6.66 8.13
CA ALA A 195 1.95 6.77 7.04
C ALA A 195 2.68 7.12 5.75
N ILE A 196 2.55 6.29 4.71
CA ILE A 196 3.20 6.53 3.43
C ILE A 196 2.16 7.12 2.49
N LEU A 197 2.15 8.45 2.39
CA LEU A 197 1.25 9.21 1.53
C LEU A 197 1.97 9.57 0.23
N PRO A 198 1.25 9.67 -0.90
CA PRO A 198 0.84 8.60 -1.82
C PRO A 198 2.02 7.85 -2.50
N GLY A 199 1.72 6.78 -3.26
CA GLY A 199 2.70 5.85 -3.84
C GLY A 199 3.90 6.47 -4.57
N ARG A 200 3.78 7.68 -5.12
CA ARG A 200 4.91 8.43 -5.71
C ARG A 200 6.07 8.67 -4.73
N PHE A 201 5.79 8.68 -3.43
CA PHE A 201 6.79 8.85 -2.37
C PHE A 201 7.31 7.52 -1.79
N SER A 202 6.76 6.37 -2.21
CA SER A 202 7.15 5.05 -1.67
C SER A 202 8.62 4.69 -1.93
N LYS A 203 9.18 5.12 -3.06
CA LYS A 203 10.61 4.95 -3.35
C LYS A 203 11.50 5.70 -2.37
N ALA A 204 11.09 6.91 -1.94
CA ALA A 204 11.87 7.74 -1.02
C ALA A 204 11.98 7.14 0.39
N VAL A 205 11.05 6.25 0.76
CA VAL A 205 11.03 5.54 2.04
C VAL A 205 11.42 4.06 1.91
N GLY A 206 11.84 3.63 0.72
CA GLY A 206 12.34 2.28 0.47
C GLY A 206 11.30 1.15 0.50
N VAL A 207 10.02 1.47 0.27
CA VAL A 207 8.88 0.53 0.28
C VAL A 207 8.13 0.48 -1.07
N GLY A 208 8.84 0.77 -2.15
CA GLY A 208 8.30 0.95 -3.51
C GLY A 208 8.51 -0.24 -4.43
#